data_AF-A0ABD1VRI9-F1
#
_entry.id   AF-A0ABD1VRI9-F1
#
_cell.length_a   1.000
_cell.length_b   1.000
_cell.length_c   1.000
_cell.angle_alpha   90.00
_cell.angle_beta   90.00
_cell.angle_gamma   90.00
#
_symmetry.space_group_name_H-M   'P 1'
#
loop_
_entity.id
_entity.type
_entity.pdbx_description
1 polymer ?
#
loop_
_entity_poly.entity_id
_entity_poly.type
_entity_poly.pdbx_seq_one_letter_code
_entity_poly.pdbx_strand_id
1 'polypeptide(L)'
;MESSWFRKGLDSRQVSTEVGDKGMSPVDTNVVSGTSVSINPTETKLDLTKPNNLNAFDLISLSTGFDLSGLFVTNDQKEEVQFTWKNTSSAIISKFVDIAMYLKFKVKENQGFMRLEGCNAGRSGILSIDVEIFEISSSFHLVEVKKCGGDTTEYQKMLKRDLRPALKEIVWAWQGEQQHH
;
A
#
# COMPACT_ATOMS: atom_id res chain seq x y z
N MET A 1 -8.49 34.02 -8.36
CA MET A 1 -7.15 33.51 -7.98
C MET A 1 -6.79 32.44 -8.98
N GLU A 2 -5.92 32.74 -9.93
CA GLU A 2 -5.39 31.75 -10.86
C GLU A 2 -4.12 31.12 -10.26
N SER A 3 -4.05 29.79 -10.27
CA SER A 3 -2.95 29.01 -9.74
C SER A 3 -1.75 29.06 -10.70
N SER A 4 -0.59 29.50 -10.20
CA SER A 4 0.68 29.68 -10.94
C SER A 4 1.25 28.41 -11.59
N TRP A 5 0.68 27.24 -11.29
CA TRP A 5 1.11 25.93 -11.83
C TRP A 5 0.17 25.38 -12.91
N PHE A 6 -1.03 25.96 -13.08
CA PHE A 6 -2.02 25.48 -14.04
C PHE A 6 -1.98 26.29 -15.32
N ARG A 7 -1.40 25.73 -16.39
CA ARG A 7 -1.46 26.33 -17.73
C ARG A 7 -2.75 25.91 -18.42
N LYS A 8 -3.67 26.85 -18.60
CA LYS A 8 -4.95 26.64 -19.28
C LYS A 8 -4.77 26.86 -20.80
N GLY A 9 -5.06 25.83 -21.59
CA GLY A 9 -5.24 25.91 -23.04
C GLY A 9 -4.02 25.48 -23.86
N LEU A 10 -4.16 24.39 -24.62
CA LEU A 10 -3.45 24.22 -25.89
C LEU A 10 -4.19 25.11 -26.89
N ASP A 11 -3.53 26.17 -27.38
CA ASP A 11 -4.07 26.95 -28.49
C ASP A 11 -4.26 26.03 -29.69
N SER A 12 -5.53 25.76 -30.03
CA SER A 12 -5.89 25.02 -31.22
C SER A 12 -5.51 25.88 -32.43
N ARG A 13 -4.32 25.66 -32.98
CA ARG A 13 -3.97 26.20 -34.29
C ARG A 13 -4.85 25.49 -35.31
N GLN A 14 -5.92 26.17 -35.71
CA GLN A 14 -6.73 25.81 -36.87
C GLN A 14 -5.78 25.67 -38.07
N VAL A 15 -5.66 24.46 -38.58
CA VAL A 15 -5.25 24.23 -39.97
C VAL A 15 -6.49 23.75 -40.69
N SER A 16 -6.97 24.60 -41.57
CA SER A 16 -8.11 24.39 -42.46
C SER A 16 -7.93 23.15 -43.32
N THR A 17 -9.01 22.39 -43.40
CA THR A 17 -9.26 21.24 -44.26
C THR A 17 -9.13 21.57 -45.74
N GLU A 18 -8.49 20.67 -46.49
CA GLU A 18 -8.80 20.43 -47.90
C GLU A 18 -9.21 18.97 -48.06
N VAL A 19 -10.40 18.78 -48.62
CA VAL A 19 -11.14 17.53 -48.80
C VAL A 19 -10.56 16.72 -49.97
N GLY A 20 -10.37 15.42 -49.76
CA GLY A 20 -10.16 14.42 -50.80
C GLY A 20 -11.02 13.19 -50.52
N ASP A 21 -12.20 13.17 -51.13
CA ASP A 21 -13.20 12.10 -51.14
C ASP A 21 -12.67 10.79 -51.76
N LYS A 22 -12.93 9.66 -51.08
CA LYS A 22 -13.36 8.39 -51.69
C LYS A 22 -13.64 7.34 -50.61
N GLY A 23 -14.91 6.93 -50.53
CA GLY A 23 -15.43 6.03 -49.51
C GLY A 23 -15.03 4.55 -49.61
N MET A 24 -15.34 3.81 -48.55
CA MET A 24 -15.68 2.39 -48.61
C MET A 24 -16.46 1.97 -47.34
N SER A 25 -17.41 1.06 -47.54
CA SER A 25 -18.51 0.53 -46.71
C SER A 25 -18.19 0.03 -45.28
N PRO A 26 -19.23 -0.12 -44.41
CA PRO A 26 -19.08 -0.73 -43.09
C PRO A 26 -18.98 -2.26 -43.23
N VAL A 27 -17.99 -2.86 -42.59
CA VAL A 27 -17.89 -4.31 -42.42
C VAL A 27 -18.00 -4.62 -40.94
N ASP A 28 -19.09 -5.29 -40.59
CA ASP A 28 -19.26 -6.01 -39.34
C ASP A 28 -18.29 -7.19 -39.30
N THR A 29 -17.43 -7.24 -38.30
CA THR A 29 -16.77 -8.47 -37.87
C THR A 29 -16.76 -8.56 -36.35
N ASN A 30 -17.71 -9.36 -35.87
CA ASN A 30 -17.77 -9.92 -34.53
C ASN A 30 -16.47 -10.71 -34.24
N VAL A 31 -15.63 -10.25 -33.31
CA VAL A 31 -14.46 -11.00 -32.81
C VAL A 31 -14.54 -11.09 -31.29
N VAL A 32 -15.07 -12.23 -30.87
CA VAL A 32 -14.66 -13.07 -29.72
C VAL A 32 -14.12 -12.38 -28.47
N SER A 33 -14.94 -12.47 -27.43
CA SER A 33 -14.58 -12.42 -26.01
C SER A 33 -13.43 -13.35 -25.65
N GLY A 34 -12.56 -12.87 -24.76
CA GLY A 34 -11.73 -13.72 -23.91
C GLY A 34 -10.26 -13.76 -24.30
N THR A 35 -9.51 -12.73 -23.92
CA THR A 35 -8.09 -12.90 -23.62
C THR A 35 -7.91 -12.58 -22.15
N SER A 36 -8.08 -13.60 -21.31
CA SER A 36 -7.53 -13.59 -19.96
C SER A 36 -6.02 -13.42 -20.11
N VAL A 37 -5.51 -12.25 -19.74
CA VAL A 37 -4.08 -12.04 -19.54
C VAL A 37 -3.69 -12.93 -18.36
N SER A 38 -3.27 -14.16 -18.67
CA SER A 38 -2.53 -14.99 -17.74
C SER A 38 -1.21 -14.29 -17.50
N ILE A 39 -1.17 -13.49 -16.44
CA ILE A 39 0.08 -13.02 -15.86
C ILE A 39 0.75 -14.27 -15.31
N ASN A 40 1.53 -14.94 -16.15
CA ASN A 40 2.49 -15.90 -15.67
C ASN A 40 3.48 -15.10 -14.82
N PRO A 41 3.65 -15.40 -13.52
CA PRO A 41 4.70 -14.76 -12.76
C PRO A 41 6.01 -15.25 -13.37
N THR A 42 6.67 -14.37 -14.13
CA THR A 42 8.06 -14.55 -14.46
C THR A 42 8.80 -14.64 -13.14
N GLU A 43 9.26 -15.85 -12.82
CA GLU A 43 10.20 -16.17 -11.76
C GLU A 43 11.47 -15.36 -12.00
N THR A 44 11.42 -14.08 -11.65
CA THR A 44 12.63 -13.34 -11.37
C THR A 44 13.05 -13.90 -10.03
N LYS A 45 14.11 -14.70 -10.05
CA LYS A 45 14.93 -15.02 -8.89
C LYS A 45 15.42 -13.69 -8.32
N LEU A 46 14.54 -13.01 -7.58
CA LEU A 46 14.83 -11.75 -6.92
C LEU A 46 15.86 -12.08 -5.86
N ASP A 47 16.92 -11.29 -5.84
CA ASP A 47 17.99 -11.39 -4.88
C ASP A 47 17.38 -11.36 -3.46
N LEU A 48 17.28 -12.54 -2.84
CA LEU A 48 16.58 -12.82 -1.58
C LEU A 48 17.39 -12.26 -0.41
N THR A 49 17.70 -10.97 -0.39
CA THR A 49 18.47 -10.34 0.69
C THR A 49 17.98 -8.94 1.04
N LYS A 50 17.06 -8.37 0.27
CA LYS A 50 16.61 -6.98 0.40
C LYS A 50 15.08 -6.89 0.48
N PRO A 51 14.52 -5.97 1.28
CA PRO A 51 13.08 -5.72 1.26
C PRO A 51 12.58 -5.36 -0.14
N ASN A 52 11.32 -5.63 -0.40
CA ASN A 52 10.67 -5.34 -1.68
C ASN A 52 10.82 -3.83 -1.98
N ASN A 53 11.37 -3.49 -3.14
CA ASN A 53 11.50 -2.08 -3.53
C ASN A 53 10.18 -1.60 -4.15
N LEU A 54 9.72 -0.41 -3.76
CA LEU A 54 8.57 0.26 -4.37
C LEU A 54 9.05 1.28 -5.40
N ASN A 55 8.51 1.15 -6.60
CA ASN A 55 8.67 2.15 -7.64
C ASN A 55 7.63 3.28 -7.49
N ALA A 56 7.75 4.32 -8.32
CA ALA A 56 6.85 5.46 -8.28
C ALA A 56 5.39 5.11 -8.62
N PHE A 57 5.13 4.20 -9.55
CA PHE A 57 3.78 3.73 -9.88
C PHE A 57 3.17 2.91 -8.73
N ASP A 58 3.96 2.13 -8.01
CA ASP A 58 3.49 1.41 -6.82
C ASP A 58 3.08 2.41 -5.73
N LEU A 59 3.86 3.47 -5.52
CA LEU A 59 3.48 4.52 -4.55
C LEU A 59 2.21 5.26 -4.95
N ILE A 60 2.02 5.51 -6.26
CA ILE A 60 0.79 6.14 -6.77
C ILE A 60 -0.41 5.20 -6.56
N SER A 61 -0.26 3.90 -6.84
CA SER A 61 -1.36 2.94 -6.69
C SER A 61 -1.78 2.73 -5.23
N LEU A 62 -0.85 2.89 -4.29
CA LEU A 62 -1.10 2.83 -2.84
C LEU A 62 -1.68 4.12 -2.25
N SER A 63 -1.81 5.19 -3.04
CA SER A 63 -2.38 6.44 -2.54
C SER A 63 -3.86 6.29 -2.20
N THR A 64 -4.27 6.83 -1.05
CA THR A 64 -5.66 6.82 -0.59
C THR A 64 -6.67 7.44 -1.57
N GLY A 65 -6.22 8.29 -2.50
CA GLY A 65 -7.09 8.82 -3.56
C GLY A 65 -7.50 7.80 -4.61
N PHE A 66 -6.79 6.68 -4.72
CA PHE A 66 -7.12 5.53 -5.57
C PHE A 66 -7.73 4.36 -4.78
N ASP A 67 -7.76 4.45 -3.45
CA ASP A 67 -8.37 3.45 -2.57
C ASP A 67 -9.90 3.63 -2.48
N LEU A 68 -10.64 2.73 -3.13
CA LEU A 68 -12.10 2.72 -3.11
C LEU A 68 -12.70 1.98 -1.91
N SER A 69 -11.87 1.36 -1.04
CA SER A 69 -12.36 0.58 0.11
C SER A 69 -13.21 1.42 1.05
N GLY A 70 -12.96 2.73 1.14
CA GLY A 70 -13.75 3.66 1.95
C GLY A 70 -15.23 3.77 1.56
N LEU A 71 -15.64 3.30 0.37
CA LEU A 71 -17.06 3.21 -0.01
C LEU A 71 -17.79 2.06 0.68
N PHE A 72 -17.06 1.06 1.17
CA PHE A 72 -17.62 -0.19 1.71
C PHE A 72 -17.15 -0.51 3.13
N VAL A 73 -16.03 0.08 3.57
CA VAL A 73 -15.35 -0.22 4.83
C VAL A 73 -15.11 1.07 5.61
N THR A 74 -15.53 1.10 6.86
CA THR A 74 -15.22 2.21 7.77
C THR A 74 -13.78 2.12 8.29
N ASN A 75 -13.18 3.25 8.70
CA ASN A 75 -11.81 3.25 9.23
C ASN A 75 -11.60 2.31 10.42
N ASP A 76 -12.61 2.13 11.29
CA ASP A 76 -12.54 1.21 12.43
C ASP A 76 -12.65 -0.28 12.03
N GLN A 77 -12.96 -0.56 10.76
CA GLN A 77 -13.01 -1.90 10.18
C GLN A 77 -11.80 -2.19 9.28
N LYS A 78 -10.93 -1.21 9.01
CA LYS A 78 -9.72 -1.46 8.22
C LYS A 78 -8.82 -2.46 8.94
N GLU A 79 -8.32 -3.43 8.20
CA GLU A 79 -7.47 -4.50 8.71
C GLU A 79 -5.98 -4.22 8.48
N GLU A 80 -5.64 -3.05 7.95
CA GLU A 80 -4.28 -2.64 7.67
C GLU A 80 -4.08 -1.15 7.96
N VAL A 81 -2.85 -0.82 8.34
CA VAL A 81 -2.36 0.56 8.46
C VAL A 81 -1.01 0.65 7.78
N GLN A 82 -0.79 1.76 7.09
CA GLN A 82 0.47 2.03 6.41
C GLN A 82 1.06 3.33 6.91
N PHE A 83 2.38 3.41 6.97
CA PHE A 83 3.08 4.64 7.33
C PHE A 83 4.49 4.65 6.75
N THR A 84 5.02 5.85 6.56
CA THR A 84 6.41 6.03 6.12
C THR A 84 7.34 6.23 7.30
N TRP A 85 8.54 5.66 7.20
CA TRP A 85 9.59 5.80 8.20
C TRP A 85 10.95 6.05 7.53
N LYS A 86 11.57 7.18 7.91
CA LYS A 86 12.93 7.55 7.50
C LYS A 86 14.02 6.87 8.35
N ASN A 87 14.25 5.58 8.15
CA ASN A 87 15.35 4.84 8.78
C ASN A 87 15.74 3.62 7.91
N THR A 88 16.74 2.84 8.33
CA THR A 88 17.12 1.59 7.67
C THR A 88 16.14 0.47 7.99
N SER A 89 15.97 -0.48 7.07
CA SER A 89 15.13 -1.68 7.30
C SER A 89 15.50 -2.42 8.59
N SER A 90 16.79 -2.55 8.90
CA SER A 90 17.25 -3.20 10.14
C SER A 90 16.76 -2.51 11.41
N ALA A 91 16.73 -1.17 11.43
CA ALA A 91 16.25 -0.42 12.58
C ALA A 91 14.73 -0.55 12.74
N ILE A 92 13.99 -0.62 11.63
CA ILE A 92 12.55 -0.88 11.61
C ILE A 92 12.26 -2.25 12.20
N ILE A 93 12.92 -3.29 11.69
CA ILE A 93 12.79 -4.67 12.18
C ILE A 93 13.07 -4.73 13.69
N SER A 94 14.21 -4.19 14.13
CA SER A 94 14.59 -4.18 15.56
C SER A 94 13.50 -3.55 16.43
N LYS A 95 12.91 -2.43 16.00
CA LYS A 95 11.84 -1.78 16.76
C LYS A 95 10.58 -2.63 16.84
N PHE A 96 10.21 -3.31 15.76
CA PHE A 96 9.06 -4.22 15.78
C PHE A 96 9.31 -5.46 16.64
N VAL A 97 10.55 -5.96 16.69
CA VAL A 97 10.93 -7.02 17.63
C VAL A 97 10.76 -6.55 19.07
N ASP A 98 11.23 -5.35 19.42
CA ASP A 98 11.07 -4.79 20.77
C ASP A 98 9.59 -4.66 21.17
N ILE A 99 8.76 -4.15 20.25
CA ILE A 99 7.30 -4.02 20.46
C ILE A 99 6.67 -5.40 20.64
N ALA A 100 7.04 -6.37 19.80
CA ALA A 100 6.52 -7.73 19.90
C ALA A 100 6.89 -8.38 21.25
N MET A 101 8.11 -8.19 21.73
CA MET A 101 8.53 -8.67 23.05
C MET A 101 7.73 -8.02 24.17
N TYR A 102 7.55 -6.69 24.13
CA TYR A 102 6.74 -5.96 25.10
C TYR A 102 5.29 -6.47 25.16
N LEU A 103 4.71 -6.73 23.99
CA LEU A 103 3.34 -7.24 23.85
C LEU A 103 3.22 -8.77 23.98
N LYS A 104 4.33 -9.47 24.22
CA LYS A 104 4.40 -10.94 24.33
C LYS A 104 3.91 -11.68 23.08
N PHE A 105 4.17 -11.10 21.91
CA PHE A 105 3.99 -11.76 20.62
C PHE A 105 5.20 -12.63 20.29
N LYS A 106 4.95 -13.75 19.63
CA LYS A 106 5.99 -14.54 18.97
C LYS A 106 6.30 -13.92 17.61
N VAL A 107 7.57 -13.82 17.28
CA VAL A 107 8.02 -13.23 16.01
C VAL A 107 8.53 -14.32 15.08
N LYS A 108 8.08 -14.29 13.82
CA LYS A 108 8.69 -15.00 12.70
C LYS A 108 9.12 -13.97 11.68
N GLU A 109 10.42 -13.82 11.48
CA GLU A 109 10.98 -12.86 10.54
C GLU A 109 11.46 -13.59 9.28
N ASN A 110 11.19 -12.98 8.13
CA ASN A 110 11.76 -13.34 6.85
C ASN A 110 11.96 -12.08 6.01
N GLN A 111 13.20 -11.65 5.82
CA GLN A 111 13.63 -10.66 4.81
C GLN A 111 12.64 -9.53 4.48
N GLY A 112 12.55 -8.53 5.37
CA GLY A 112 11.65 -7.38 5.18
C GLY A 112 10.19 -7.66 5.51
N PHE A 113 9.85 -8.90 5.86
CA PHE A 113 8.53 -9.31 6.35
C PHE A 113 8.65 -9.90 7.76
N MET A 114 7.72 -9.57 8.64
CA MET A 114 7.64 -10.12 9.99
C MET A 114 6.19 -10.51 10.31
N ARG A 115 6.00 -11.72 10.80
CA ARG A 115 4.72 -12.17 11.37
C ARG A 115 4.79 -12.17 12.88
N LEU A 116 3.89 -11.44 13.51
CA LEU A 116 3.70 -11.35 14.96
C LEU A 116 2.47 -12.17 15.33
N GLU A 117 2.64 -13.24 16.11
CA GLU A 117 1.55 -14.10 16.58
C GLU A 117 1.36 -13.93 18.10
N GLY A 118 0.15 -13.61 18.54
CA GLY A 118 -0.20 -13.54 19.94
C GLY A 118 -0.07 -14.90 20.64
N CYS A 119 0.06 -14.90 21.96
CA CYS A 119 0.15 -16.16 22.72
C CYS A 119 -1.21 -16.69 23.19
N ASN A 120 -2.23 -15.84 23.26
CA ASN A 120 -3.55 -16.20 23.78
C ASN A 120 -4.57 -16.18 22.65
N ALA A 121 -5.49 -17.15 22.67
CA ALA A 121 -6.63 -17.13 21.76
C ALA A 121 -7.66 -16.11 22.26
N GLY A 122 -8.00 -15.16 21.40
CA GLY A 122 -9.14 -14.27 21.57
C GLY A 122 -10.45 -14.92 21.11
N ARG A 123 -11.50 -14.12 20.97
CA ARG A 123 -12.84 -14.58 20.55
C ARG A 123 -12.82 -15.26 19.18
N SER A 124 -11.99 -14.76 18.26
CA SER A 124 -11.87 -15.24 16.88
C SER A 124 -10.54 -15.95 16.64
N GLY A 125 -9.98 -16.59 17.67
CA GLY A 125 -8.69 -17.26 17.59
C GLY A 125 -7.51 -16.36 17.97
N ILE A 126 -6.30 -16.81 17.67
CA ILE A 126 -5.07 -16.09 17.98
C ILE A 126 -4.93 -14.86 17.06
N LEU A 127 -4.66 -13.70 17.65
CA LEU A 127 -4.34 -12.49 16.89
C LEU A 127 -2.99 -12.65 16.19
N SER A 128 -3.00 -12.53 14.86
CA SER A 128 -1.79 -12.61 14.03
C SER A 128 -1.71 -11.37 13.14
N ILE A 129 -0.54 -10.75 13.11
CA ILE A 129 -0.27 -9.49 12.42
C ILE A 129 0.95 -9.68 11.52
N ASP A 130 0.84 -9.28 10.27
CA ASP A 130 1.97 -9.20 9.34
C ASP A 130 2.47 -7.76 9.28
N VAL A 131 3.79 -7.59 9.27
CA VAL A 131 4.49 -6.34 9.10
C VAL A 131 5.36 -6.49 7.86
N GLU A 132 5.07 -5.73 6.81
CA GLU A 132 5.83 -5.74 5.58
C GLU A 132 6.54 -4.40 5.39
N ILE A 133 7.83 -4.47 5.08
CA ILE A 133 8.71 -3.33 4.93
C ILE A 133 9.09 -3.24 3.46
N PHE A 134 8.77 -2.09 2.87
CA PHE A 134 9.05 -1.80 1.49
C PHE A 134 10.04 -0.64 1.37
N GLU A 135 11.09 -0.84 0.58
CA GLU A 135 12.10 0.18 0.35
C GLU A 135 11.65 1.17 -0.73
N ILE A 136 11.60 2.45 -0.40
CA ILE A 136 11.42 3.54 -1.37
C ILE A 136 12.79 4.11 -1.74
N SER A 137 13.68 4.22 -0.75
CA SER A 137 15.10 4.53 -0.91
C SER A 137 15.88 3.96 0.28
N SER A 138 17.21 3.99 0.23
CA SER A 138 18.08 3.34 1.24
C SER A 138 17.82 3.75 2.70
N SER A 139 17.17 4.89 2.95
CA SER A 139 16.83 5.37 4.30
C SER A 139 15.37 5.78 4.44
N PHE A 140 14.50 5.36 3.51
CA PHE A 140 13.08 5.70 3.52
C PHE A 140 12.27 4.48 3.11
N HIS A 141 11.42 4.03 4.01
CA HIS A 141 10.63 2.81 3.84
C HIS A 141 9.15 3.09 4.09
N LEU A 142 8.30 2.40 3.33
CA LEU A 142 6.89 2.24 3.66
C LEU A 142 6.76 0.99 4.52
N VAL A 143 6.04 1.08 5.62
CA VAL A 143 5.73 -0.05 6.49
C VAL A 143 4.23 -0.28 6.45
N GLU A 144 3.81 -1.48 6.08
CA GLU A 144 2.45 -1.95 6.19
C GLU A 144 2.33 -2.86 7.40
N VAL A 145 1.31 -2.64 8.23
CA VAL A 145 0.96 -3.51 9.35
C VAL A 145 -0.46 -4.00 9.12
N LYS A 146 -0.64 -5.30 8.93
CA LYS A 146 -1.89 -5.92 8.50
C LYS A 146 -2.31 -7.05 9.43
N LYS A 147 -3.59 -7.11 9.80
CA LYS A 147 -4.16 -8.26 10.49
C LYS A 147 -4.31 -9.43 9.53
N CYS A 148 -3.76 -10.59 9.91
CA CYS A 148 -3.86 -11.82 9.13
C CYS A 148 -4.65 -12.92 9.85
N GLY A 149 -4.93 -12.76 11.15
CA GLY A 149 -5.77 -13.66 11.93
C GLY A 149 -6.28 -13.03 13.22
N GLY A 150 -7.33 -13.61 13.80
CA GLY A 150 -7.92 -13.13 15.05
C GLY A 150 -8.99 -12.05 14.89
N ASP A 151 -9.35 -11.42 16.01
CA ASP A 151 -10.46 -10.47 16.10
C ASP A 151 -10.05 -9.04 15.67
N THR A 152 -10.83 -8.44 14.78
CA THR A 152 -10.56 -7.07 14.27
C THR A 152 -10.64 -6.02 15.37
N THR A 153 -11.51 -6.18 16.35
CA THR A 153 -11.64 -5.23 17.47
C THR A 153 -10.43 -5.30 18.40
N GLU A 154 -9.90 -6.51 18.63
CA GLU A 154 -8.65 -6.73 19.37
C GLU A 154 -7.46 -6.08 18.67
N TYR A 155 -7.32 -6.31 17.36
CA TYR A 155 -6.32 -5.66 16.52
C TYR A 155 -6.40 -4.13 16.62
N GLN A 156 -7.59 -3.55 16.44
CA GLN A 156 -7.79 -2.10 16.49
C GLN A 156 -7.45 -1.51 17.87
N LYS A 157 -7.74 -2.23 18.95
CA LYS A 157 -7.34 -1.80 20.31
C LYS A 157 -5.83 -1.82 20.48
N MET A 158 -5.16 -2.87 20.04
CA MET A 158 -3.71 -3.01 20.10
C MET A 158 -3.01 -1.93 19.26
N LEU A 159 -3.52 -1.64 18.06
CA LEU A 159 -3.03 -0.55 17.22
C LEU A 159 -3.09 0.80 17.94
N LYS A 160 -4.26 1.14 18.50
CA LYS A 160 -4.51 2.46 19.11
C LYS A 160 -3.78 2.63 20.45
N ARG A 161 -3.71 1.57 21.27
CA ARG A 161 -3.18 1.65 22.66
C ARG A 161 -1.69 1.37 22.76
N ASP A 162 -1.15 0.52 21.89
CA ASP A 162 0.20 0.01 22.05
C ASP A 162 1.10 0.42 20.87
N LEU A 163 0.72 0.06 19.65
CA LEU A 163 1.60 0.26 18.48
C LEU A 163 1.79 1.73 18.12
N ARG A 164 0.69 2.48 17.94
CA ARG A 164 0.77 3.90 17.55
C ARG A 164 1.55 4.72 18.57
N PRO A 165 1.33 4.57 19.89
CA PRO A 165 2.17 5.25 20.88
C PRO A 165 3.64 4.84 20.80
N ALA A 166 3.96 3.56 20.63
CA ALA A 166 5.33 3.07 20.54
C ALA A 166 6.10 3.57 19.30
N LEU A 167 5.37 3.97 18.25
CA LEU A 167 5.89 4.46 16.98
C LEU A 167 5.77 5.99 16.80
N LYS A 168 5.20 6.71 17.76
CA LYS A 168 4.85 8.14 17.61
C LYS A 168 6.01 9.05 17.23
N GLU A 169 7.18 8.84 17.84
CA GLU A 169 8.38 9.69 17.61
C GLU A 169 9.15 9.30 16.34
N ILE A 170 8.70 8.27 15.66
CA ILE A 170 9.45 7.54 14.64
C ILE A 170 8.77 7.64 13.28
N VAL A 171 7.43 7.57 13.28
CA VAL A 171 6.62 7.66 12.07
C VAL A 171 6.72 9.05 11.48
N TRP A 172 7.06 9.12 10.19
CA TRP A 172 7.09 10.38 9.46
C TRP A 172 5.68 10.83 9.07
N ALA A 173 4.87 9.91 8.56
CA ALA A 173 3.49 10.16 8.15
C ALA A 173 2.70 8.85 8.13
N TRP A 174 1.46 8.90 8.63
CA TRP A 174 0.47 7.82 8.48
C TRP A 174 -0.29 8.02 7.16
N GLN A 175 -0.43 6.95 6.38
CA GLN A 175 -1.23 6.94 5.16
C GLN A 175 -2.71 7.06 5.52
N GLY A 176 -3.44 7.94 4.84
CA GLY A 176 -4.91 8.07 4.96
C GLY A 176 -5.43 8.79 6.20
N GLU A 177 -4.56 9.30 7.07
CA GLU A 177 -4.97 10.16 8.18
C GLU A 177 -4.78 11.64 7.79
N GLN A 178 -5.87 12.40 7.82
CA GLN A 178 -5.79 13.86 7.71
C GLN A 178 -5.10 14.37 8.98
N GLN A 179 -4.00 15.10 8.83
CA GLN A 179 -3.44 15.88 9.93
C GLN A 179 -4.42 17.02 10.21
N HIS A 180 -5.23 16.87 11.26
CA HIS A 180 -6.05 17.97 11.74
C HIS A 180 -5.11 19.02 12.36
N HIS A 181 -4.86 20.08 11.59
CA HIS A 181 -4.22 21.31 12.06
C HIS A 181 -5.22 22.23 12.75
#